data_AF-A0A9J6CU70-F1
#
_entry.id   AF-A0A9J6CU70-F1
#
_cell.length_a   1.000
_cell.length_b   1.000
_cell.length_c   1.000
_cell.angle_alpha   90.00
_cell.angle_beta   90.00
_cell.angle_gamma   90.00
#
_symmetry.space_group_name_H-M   'P 1'
#
loop_
_entity.id
_entity.type
_entity.pdbx_description
1 polymer ?
#
loop_
_entity_poly.entity_id
_entity_poly.type
_entity_poly.pdbx_seq_one_letter_code
_entity_poly.pdbx_strand_id
1 'polypeptide(L)'
;MITHVRVRYEDDKKIGTVPIEDVKDFFPRHQQDFKSKSLYLVKWTDDSGDSDYYRARILALGESEDFAETEARERTRIPKRVYSPASSDYENEAEVDIGRGLMVKKGAWEHVQSHHKDSLFVKDLLVTIWSKDNLKERSLHGKHCPRYPNRPRKAPLTPWKLDVMRDCYRARLEHQGVPAGVLPLAVKQMNHFIVEKLSDIEKLAKRAKDNQGVAEV
;
A
#
# COMPACT_ATOMS: atom_id res chain seq x y z
N MET A 1 -27.92 -21.12 -6.48
CA MET A 1 -28.35 -20.16 -7.52
C MET A 1 -27.64 -18.85 -7.23
N ILE A 2 -27.03 -18.22 -8.23
CA ILE A 2 -26.38 -16.93 -8.04
C ILE A 2 -27.48 -15.88 -7.85
N THR A 3 -27.42 -15.14 -6.75
CA THR A 3 -28.46 -14.17 -6.36
C THR A 3 -27.90 -12.76 -6.21
N HIS A 4 -26.61 -12.65 -5.88
CA HIS A 4 -25.95 -11.38 -5.60
C HIS A 4 -24.67 -11.22 -6.42
N VAL A 5 -24.35 -9.97 -6.73
CA VAL A 5 -23.14 -9.56 -7.43
C VAL A 5 -22.37 -8.54 -6.60
N ARG A 6 -21.05 -8.65 -6.61
CA ARG A 6 -20.18 -7.67 -5.99
C ARG A 6 -19.65 -6.76 -7.06
N VAL A 7 -19.88 -5.46 -6.90
CA VAL A 7 -19.55 -4.46 -7.90
C VAL A 7 -18.61 -3.42 -7.32
N ARG A 8 -17.77 -2.83 -8.17
CA ARG A 8 -16.97 -1.65 -7.87
C ARG A 8 -17.40 -0.53 -8.80
N TYR A 9 -18.02 0.51 -8.26
CA TYR A 9 -18.43 1.68 -9.02
C TYR A 9 -17.20 2.43 -9.54
N GLU A 10 -17.29 2.95 -10.77
CA GLU A 10 -16.16 3.61 -11.43
C GLU A 10 -15.90 5.02 -10.85
N ASP A 11 -16.97 5.72 -10.48
CA ASP A 11 -16.93 7.11 -10.05
C ASP A 11 -16.22 7.33 -8.71
N ASP A 12 -16.60 6.57 -7.68
CA ASP A 12 -16.10 6.73 -6.30
C ASP A 12 -15.22 5.55 -5.83
N LYS A 13 -15.06 4.51 -6.67
CA LYS A 13 -14.40 3.24 -6.34
C LYS A 13 -15.03 2.52 -5.16
N LYS A 14 -16.26 2.88 -4.77
CA LYS A 14 -16.99 2.21 -3.70
C LYS A 14 -17.35 0.80 -4.15
N ILE A 15 -17.29 -0.11 -3.19
CA ILE A 15 -17.58 -1.52 -3.41
C ILE A 15 -18.90 -1.80 -2.72
N GLY A 16 -19.84 -2.34 -3.47
CA GLY A 16 -21.16 -2.75 -2.97
C GLY A 16 -21.46 -4.18 -3.37
N THR A 17 -22.30 -4.83 -2.57
CA THR A 17 -22.98 -6.07 -2.98
C THR A 17 -24.39 -5.68 -3.32
N VAL A 18 -24.85 -6.03 -4.52
CA VAL A 18 -26.22 -5.76 -4.97
C VAL A 18 -26.84 -7.04 -5.53
N PRO A 19 -28.17 -7.16 -5.55
CA PRO A 19 -28.87 -8.21 -6.26
C PRO A 19 -28.50 -8.23 -7.76
N ILE A 20 -28.54 -9.40 -8.38
CA ILE A 20 -28.27 -9.51 -9.83
C ILE A 20 -29.32 -8.78 -10.66
N GLU A 21 -30.57 -8.72 -10.19
CA GLU A 21 -31.66 -7.98 -10.82
C GLU A 21 -31.37 -6.48 -10.96
N ASP A 22 -30.50 -5.94 -10.11
CA ASP A 22 -30.06 -4.53 -10.16
C ASP A 22 -28.92 -4.29 -11.17
N VAL A 23 -28.44 -5.34 -11.85
CA VAL A 23 -27.47 -5.24 -12.94
C VAL A 23 -28.18 -5.35 -14.28
N LYS A 24 -28.10 -4.28 -15.06
CA LYS A 24 -28.76 -4.21 -16.37
C LYS A 24 -28.17 -5.22 -17.35
N ASP A 25 -29.04 -5.94 -18.05
CA ASP A 25 -28.73 -6.90 -19.12
C ASP A 25 -27.73 -8.01 -18.70
N PHE A 26 -27.77 -8.43 -17.44
CA PHE A 26 -26.82 -9.39 -16.89
C PHE A 26 -27.52 -10.58 -16.22
N PHE A 27 -27.41 -11.75 -16.85
CA PHE A 27 -28.07 -13.00 -16.42
C PHE A 27 -27.05 -14.14 -16.30
N PRO A 28 -26.19 -14.14 -15.27
CA PRO A 28 -25.12 -15.10 -15.14
C PRO A 28 -25.67 -16.49 -14.80
N ARG A 29 -25.23 -17.50 -15.55
CA ARG A 29 -25.54 -18.92 -15.23
C ARG A 29 -24.48 -19.56 -14.35
N HIS A 30 -23.27 -19.00 -14.34
CA HIS A 30 -22.11 -19.51 -13.60
C HIS A 30 -21.32 -18.38 -12.93
N GLN A 31 -20.61 -18.71 -11.85
CA GLN A 31 -19.81 -17.74 -11.07
C GLN A 31 -18.69 -17.05 -11.88
N GLN A 32 -18.35 -17.56 -13.07
CA GLN A 32 -17.33 -17.02 -13.97
C GLN A 32 -17.90 -16.33 -15.22
N ASP A 33 -19.22 -16.13 -15.29
CA ASP A 33 -19.92 -15.61 -16.48
C ASP A 33 -19.80 -14.08 -16.65
N PHE A 34 -19.00 -13.42 -15.80
CA PHE A 34 -18.75 -11.99 -15.86
C PHE A 34 -17.38 -11.67 -16.48
N LYS A 35 -17.32 -10.59 -17.25
CA LYS A 35 -16.08 -10.09 -17.85
C LYS A 35 -15.41 -9.10 -16.89
N SER A 36 -14.33 -9.51 -16.25
CA SER A 36 -13.62 -8.74 -15.19
C SER A 36 -13.12 -7.34 -15.59
N LYS A 37 -13.01 -7.06 -16.89
CA LYS A 37 -12.58 -5.76 -17.44
C LYS A 37 -13.73 -4.93 -18.02
N SER A 38 -14.93 -5.49 -18.11
CA SER A 38 -16.10 -4.81 -18.66
C SER A 38 -16.82 -4.00 -17.58
N LEU A 39 -17.40 -2.89 -18.01
CA LEU A 39 -18.28 -2.06 -17.19
C LEU A 39 -19.72 -2.48 -17.43
N TYR A 40 -20.47 -2.56 -16.35
CA TYR A 40 -21.88 -2.93 -16.29
C TYR A 40 -22.65 -1.76 -15.67
N LEU A 41 -23.92 -1.60 -16.04
CA LEU A 41 -24.79 -0.60 -15.43
C LEU A 41 -25.48 -1.24 -14.24
N VAL A 42 -25.28 -0.66 -13.06
CA VAL A 42 -25.72 -1.22 -11.79
C VAL A 42 -26.51 -0.15 -11.04
N LYS A 43 -27.71 -0.54 -10.60
CA LYS A 43 -28.58 0.33 -9.81
C LYS A 43 -27.90 0.64 -8.47
N TRP A 44 -27.94 1.90 -8.07
CA TRP A 44 -27.55 2.35 -6.75
C TRP A 44 -28.67 3.19 -6.18
N THR A 45 -29.07 2.91 -4.95
CA THR A 45 -30.10 3.67 -4.22
C THR A 45 -29.40 4.42 -3.10
N ASP A 46 -29.63 5.73 -3.03
CA ASP A 46 -29.08 6.58 -1.98
C ASP A 46 -29.93 6.53 -0.69
N ASP A 47 -29.45 7.20 0.35
CA ASP A 47 -30.16 7.27 1.64
C ASP A 47 -31.47 8.08 1.56
N SER A 48 -31.68 8.81 0.45
CA SER A 48 -32.91 9.56 0.15
C SER A 48 -33.99 8.68 -0.50
N GLY A 49 -33.62 7.47 -0.94
CA GLY A 49 -34.50 6.54 -1.66
C GLY A 49 -34.54 6.75 -3.17
N ASP A 50 -33.73 7.67 -3.70
CA ASP A 50 -33.58 7.87 -5.14
C ASP A 50 -32.62 6.81 -5.70
N SER A 51 -33.09 6.08 -6.71
CA SER A 51 -32.32 5.02 -7.35
C SER A 51 -31.96 5.37 -8.78
N ASP A 52 -30.68 5.32 -9.11
CA ASP A 52 -30.17 5.62 -10.45
C ASP A 52 -29.14 4.55 -10.89
N TYR A 53 -28.81 4.51 -12.19
CA TYR A 53 -27.88 3.50 -12.74
C TYR A 53 -26.48 4.06 -12.95
N TYR A 54 -25.49 3.39 -12.34
CA TYR A 54 -24.10 3.81 -12.39
C TYR A 54 -23.21 2.76 -13.04
N ARG A 55 -22.08 3.20 -13.59
CA ARG A 55 -21.12 2.30 -14.23
C ARG A 55 -20.28 1.62 -13.15
N ALA A 56 -20.32 0.30 -13.12
CA ALA A 56 -19.56 -0.50 -12.16
C ALA A 56 -18.93 -1.73 -12.82
N ARG A 57 -17.84 -2.22 -12.22
CA ARG A 57 -17.21 -3.49 -12.63
C ARG A 57 -17.64 -4.60 -11.69
N ILE A 58 -18.04 -5.73 -12.27
CA ILE A 58 -18.34 -6.93 -11.49
C ILE A 58 -17.00 -7.54 -11.03
N LEU A 59 -16.89 -7.72 -9.71
CA LEU A 59 -15.72 -8.30 -9.06
C LEU A 59 -15.91 -9.79 -8.79
N ALA A 60 -17.13 -10.19 -8.41
CA ALA A 60 -17.47 -11.54 -8.00
C ALA A 60 -18.99 -11.75 -8.05
N LEU A 61 -19.41 -13.02 -8.13
CA LEU A 61 -20.79 -13.47 -8.14
C LEU A 61 -20.99 -14.51 -7.04
N GLY A 62 -22.11 -14.48 -6.34
CA GLY A 62 -22.39 -15.51 -5.34
C GLY A 62 -23.83 -15.60 -4.89
N GLU A 63 -24.06 -16.53 -3.97
CA GLU A 63 -25.40 -17.01 -3.61
C GLU A 63 -25.96 -16.38 -2.32
N SER A 64 -25.16 -15.59 -1.59
CA SER A 64 -25.52 -14.96 -0.31
C SER A 64 -24.82 -13.61 -0.11
N GLU A 65 -25.40 -12.63 0.58
CA GLU A 65 -24.77 -11.31 0.81
C GLU A 65 -23.32 -11.40 1.35
N ASP A 66 -23.02 -12.45 2.12
CA ASP A 66 -21.70 -12.74 2.70
C ASP A 66 -20.68 -13.44 1.76
N PHE A 67 -21.04 -13.74 0.50
CA PHE A 67 -20.11 -14.39 -0.44
C PHE A 67 -18.87 -13.51 -0.73
N ALA A 68 -19.03 -12.20 -0.58
CA ALA A 68 -18.02 -11.18 -0.86
C ALA A 68 -16.79 -11.30 0.04
N GLU A 69 -16.94 -11.76 1.28
CA GLU A 69 -15.85 -11.86 2.24
C GLU A 69 -14.96 -13.09 1.97
N THR A 70 -15.55 -14.16 1.43
CA THR A 70 -14.85 -15.41 1.14
C THR A 70 -13.98 -15.31 -0.13
N GLU A 71 -14.49 -14.75 -1.23
CA GLU A 71 -13.69 -14.58 -2.47
C GLU A 71 -12.63 -13.44 -2.38
N ALA A 72 -12.85 -12.42 -1.54
CA ALA A 72 -11.85 -11.38 -1.28
C ALA A 72 -10.58 -11.93 -0.62
N ARG A 73 -10.74 -12.97 0.20
CA ARG A 73 -9.63 -13.69 0.82
C ARG A 73 -8.90 -14.60 -0.18
N GLU A 74 -9.60 -15.18 -1.14
CA GLU A 74 -8.99 -16.11 -2.10
C GLU A 74 -8.20 -15.44 -3.23
N ARG A 75 -8.52 -14.19 -3.63
CA ARG A 75 -7.88 -13.55 -4.80
C ARG A 75 -6.72 -12.59 -4.48
N THR A 76 -6.35 -12.39 -3.22
CA THR A 76 -5.11 -11.68 -2.86
C THR A 76 -3.89 -12.61 -2.86
N ARG A 77 -3.63 -13.26 -4.01
CA ARG A 77 -2.33 -13.86 -4.32
C ARG A 77 -1.58 -13.04 -5.37
N ILE A 78 -0.67 -12.20 -4.88
CA ILE A 78 0.45 -11.61 -5.64
C ILE A 78 1.66 -12.56 -5.45
N PRO A 79 2.58 -12.73 -6.43
CA PRO A 79 3.22 -14.03 -6.70
C PRO A 79 4.19 -14.53 -5.62
N LYS A 80 4.32 -15.86 -5.60
CA LYS A 80 5.11 -16.70 -4.68
C LYS A 80 6.40 -16.04 -4.17
N ARG A 81 6.48 -15.86 -2.85
CA ARG A 81 7.68 -16.29 -2.10
C ARG A 81 7.26 -17.49 -1.27
N VAL A 82 7.94 -18.62 -1.49
CA VAL A 82 7.72 -19.87 -0.78
C VAL A 82 8.00 -19.65 0.71
N TYR A 83 6.96 -19.59 1.53
CA TYR A 83 6.95 -20.12 2.88
C TYR A 83 5.51 -20.30 3.38
N SER A 84 5.19 -21.51 3.82
CA SER A 84 4.06 -21.90 4.66
C SER A 84 4.61 -23.05 5.53
N PRO A 85 4.25 -23.22 6.82
CA PRO A 85 2.90 -23.05 7.34
C PRO A 85 2.74 -22.47 8.78
N ALA A 86 1.48 -22.13 9.05
CA ALA A 86 0.79 -22.11 10.35
C ALA A 86 0.91 -20.88 11.27
N SER A 87 -0.28 -20.29 11.50
CA SER A 87 -0.73 -19.52 12.68
C SER A 87 -0.20 -18.08 12.83
N SER A 88 -1.05 -17.07 12.53
CA SER A 88 -1.20 -15.78 13.25
C SER A 88 -1.61 -14.56 12.38
N ASP A 89 -2.44 -14.72 11.34
CA ASP A 89 -2.79 -13.56 10.50
C ASP A 89 -3.81 -12.59 11.13
N TYR A 90 -4.59 -13.01 12.15
CA TYR A 90 -5.51 -12.12 12.88
C TYR A 90 -4.79 -11.13 13.83
N GLU A 91 -3.54 -11.39 14.19
CA GLU A 91 -2.73 -10.48 15.02
C GLU A 91 -1.99 -9.41 14.19
N ASN A 92 -1.92 -9.58 12.87
CA ASN A 92 -1.10 -8.76 11.98
C ASN A 92 -1.78 -7.46 11.50
N GLU A 93 -3.06 -7.28 11.80
CA GLU A 93 -3.81 -6.04 11.50
C GLU A 93 -3.76 -5.01 12.63
N ALA A 94 -3.34 -5.39 13.84
CA ALA A 94 -3.18 -4.45 14.95
C ALA A 94 -2.23 -3.32 14.54
N GLU A 95 -2.59 -2.08 14.82
CA GLU A 95 -1.71 -0.93 14.64
C GLU A 95 -1.02 -0.59 15.96
N VAL A 96 0.22 -0.11 15.87
CA VAL A 96 1.02 0.32 17.01
C VAL A 96 1.49 1.76 16.78
N ASP A 97 1.48 2.57 17.83
CA ASP A 97 2.08 3.89 17.81
C ASP A 97 3.60 3.76 17.97
N ILE A 98 4.36 4.17 16.95
CA ILE A 98 5.84 4.20 16.99
C ILE A 98 6.39 5.57 17.43
N GLY A 99 5.51 6.52 17.75
CA GLY A 99 5.83 7.81 18.33
C GLY A 99 4.98 8.94 17.77
N ARG A 100 4.57 9.85 18.66
CA ARG A 100 3.79 11.07 18.32
C ARG A 100 2.47 10.77 17.59
N GLY A 101 1.82 9.64 17.90
CA GLY A 101 0.57 9.22 17.26
C GLY A 101 0.76 8.66 15.85
N LEU A 102 1.99 8.29 15.46
CA LEU A 102 2.25 7.69 14.16
C LEU A 102 1.97 6.18 14.22
N MET A 103 0.80 5.79 13.72
CA MET A 103 0.37 4.40 13.68
C MET A 103 1.00 3.65 12.49
N VAL A 104 1.48 2.43 12.73
CA VAL A 104 1.94 1.48 11.72
C VAL A 104 1.45 0.07 12.06
N LYS A 105 1.34 -0.82 11.06
CA LYS A 105 0.97 -2.22 11.31
C LYS A 105 1.98 -2.92 12.23
N LYS A 106 1.49 -3.64 13.24
CA LYS A 106 2.27 -4.36 14.25
C LYS A 106 3.29 -5.30 13.62
N GLY A 107 2.87 -6.18 12.72
CA GLY A 107 3.81 -7.10 12.08
C GLY A 107 4.82 -6.43 11.17
N ALA A 108 4.48 -5.28 10.55
CA ALA A 108 5.47 -4.50 9.82
C ALA A 108 6.51 -3.89 10.77
N TRP A 109 6.08 -3.38 11.93
CA TRP A 109 6.99 -2.86 12.95
C TRP A 109 7.88 -3.95 13.57
N GLU A 110 7.34 -5.12 13.87
CA GLU A 110 8.11 -6.29 14.33
C GLU A 110 9.13 -6.73 13.28
N HIS A 111 8.74 -6.78 12.01
CA HIS A 111 9.67 -7.07 10.92
C HIS A 111 10.81 -6.06 10.85
N VAL A 112 10.50 -4.76 10.94
CA VAL A 112 11.51 -3.70 10.96
C VAL A 112 12.49 -3.90 12.12
N GLN A 113 11.97 -4.15 13.33
CA GLN A 113 12.79 -4.35 14.53
C GLN A 113 13.71 -5.58 14.43
N SER A 114 13.28 -6.62 13.70
CA SER A 114 14.05 -7.87 13.52
C SER A 114 15.36 -7.69 12.72
N HIS A 115 15.51 -6.60 11.97
CA HIS A 115 16.75 -6.35 11.21
C HIS A 115 17.93 -6.16 12.15
N HIS A 116 19.06 -6.82 11.86
CA HIS A 116 20.31 -6.65 12.61
C HIS A 116 21.19 -5.51 12.04
N LYS A 117 21.06 -5.19 10.75
CA LYS A 117 21.80 -4.10 10.09
C LYS A 117 21.01 -2.80 10.13
N ASP A 118 21.67 -1.70 10.50
CA ASP A 118 21.04 -0.38 10.58
C ASP A 118 20.53 0.11 9.22
N SER A 119 21.28 -0.17 8.15
CA SER A 119 20.84 0.17 6.80
C SER A 119 19.56 -0.58 6.39
N LEU A 120 19.33 -1.80 6.87
CA LEU A 120 18.08 -2.51 6.61
C LEU A 120 16.95 -1.95 7.49
N PHE A 121 17.20 -1.80 8.79
CA PHE A 121 16.25 -1.20 9.73
C PHE A 121 15.72 0.16 9.24
N VAL A 122 16.61 1.10 8.93
CA VAL A 122 16.25 2.47 8.50
C VAL A 122 15.48 2.44 7.18
N LYS A 123 15.90 1.63 6.20
CA LYS A 123 15.26 1.60 4.89
C LYS A 123 13.89 0.93 4.91
N ASP A 124 13.72 -0.05 5.78
CA ASP A 124 12.46 -0.77 5.93
C ASP A 124 11.45 0.05 6.75
N LEU A 125 11.93 0.73 7.80
CA LEU A 125 11.15 1.72 8.53
C LEU A 125 10.65 2.84 7.61
N LEU A 126 11.51 3.34 6.70
CA LEU A 126 11.13 4.37 5.73
C LEU A 126 9.93 3.94 4.86
N VAL A 127 9.94 2.71 4.34
CA VAL A 127 8.83 2.22 3.49
C VAL A 127 7.62 1.74 4.29
N THR A 128 7.76 1.60 5.61
CA THR A 128 6.67 1.34 6.55
C THR A 128 5.91 2.64 6.86
N ILE A 129 6.63 3.75 7.07
CA ILE A 129 6.04 5.07 7.39
C ILE A 129 5.47 5.78 6.14
N TRP A 130 6.08 5.58 4.98
CA TRP A 130 5.66 6.15 3.70
C TRP A 130 5.48 5.08 2.63
N SER A 131 4.39 5.16 1.88
CA SER A 131 4.20 4.29 0.72
C SER A 131 5.24 4.55 -0.36
N LYS A 132 5.55 3.53 -1.17
CA LYS A 132 6.52 3.64 -2.27
C LYS A 132 6.15 4.73 -3.27
N ASP A 133 4.86 4.91 -3.55
CA ASP A 133 4.38 5.96 -4.46
C ASP A 133 4.61 7.35 -3.87
N ASN A 134 4.37 7.52 -2.57
CA ASN A 134 4.68 8.76 -1.88
C ASN A 134 6.19 9.07 -1.87
N LEU A 135 7.05 8.05 -1.75
CA LEU A 135 8.50 8.21 -1.75
C LEU A 135 9.08 8.56 -3.13
N LYS A 136 8.45 8.16 -4.24
CA LYS A 136 8.92 8.48 -5.61
C LYS A 136 9.00 9.98 -5.85
N GLU A 137 8.08 10.73 -5.27
CA GLU A 137 7.92 12.18 -5.48
C GLU A 137 8.60 13.02 -4.41
N ARG A 138 9.29 12.38 -3.47
CA ARG A 138 9.94 13.03 -2.34
C ARG A 138 11.46 12.91 -2.35
N SER A 139 12.09 13.82 -1.63
CA SER A 139 13.51 13.84 -1.32
C SER A 139 13.71 14.15 0.16
N LEU A 140 14.90 13.90 0.71
CA LEU A 140 15.13 14.12 2.14
C LEU A 140 14.86 15.57 2.59
N HIS A 141 15.30 16.57 1.81
CA HIS A 141 15.21 17.99 2.19
C HIS A 141 14.51 18.89 1.15
N GLY A 142 14.02 18.34 0.03
CA GLY A 142 13.42 19.16 -1.05
C GLY A 142 14.41 20.01 -1.84
N LYS A 143 15.73 19.82 -1.62
CA LYS A 143 16.78 20.59 -2.31
C LYS A 143 16.86 20.19 -3.78
N HIS A 144 17.12 21.18 -4.63
CA HIS A 144 17.36 20.92 -6.05
C HIS A 144 18.62 20.07 -6.22
N CYS A 145 18.55 19.04 -7.07
CA CYS A 145 19.74 18.27 -7.42
C CYS A 145 20.61 19.09 -8.39
N PRO A 146 21.86 19.44 -8.05
CA PRO A 146 22.72 20.22 -8.94
C PRO A 146 23.05 19.48 -10.25
N ARG A 147 23.06 18.14 -10.22
CA ARG A 147 23.32 17.29 -11.39
C ARG A 147 22.21 17.35 -12.44
N TYR A 148 20.99 17.74 -12.05
CA TYR A 148 19.83 17.73 -12.95
C TYR A 148 19.03 19.04 -12.80
N PRO A 149 19.59 20.21 -13.16
CA PRO A 149 19.03 21.53 -12.91
C PRO A 149 17.62 21.76 -13.52
N ASN A 150 17.27 21.00 -14.56
CA ASN A 150 16.00 21.16 -15.27
C ASN A 150 14.89 20.21 -14.78
N ARG A 151 15.17 19.35 -13.80
CA ARG A 151 14.15 18.45 -13.24
C ARG A 151 13.31 19.20 -12.21
N PRO A 152 12.00 18.94 -12.12
CA PRO A 152 11.17 19.53 -11.08
C PRO A 152 11.71 19.12 -9.69
N ARG A 153 11.62 20.07 -8.74
CA ARG A 153 11.98 19.81 -7.34
C ARG A 153 11.02 18.79 -6.75
N LYS A 154 11.56 17.82 -6.03
CA LYS A 154 10.77 16.88 -5.24
C LYS A 154 10.38 17.51 -3.91
N ALA A 155 9.20 17.16 -3.40
CA ALA A 155 8.80 17.59 -2.07
C ALA A 155 9.75 17.01 -1.00
N PRO A 156 9.98 17.69 0.14
CA PRO A 156 10.70 17.09 1.25
C PRO A 156 9.91 15.93 1.88
N LEU A 157 10.59 15.02 2.57
CA LEU A 157 9.94 14.11 3.50
C LEU A 157 9.27 14.91 4.63
N THR A 158 8.14 14.41 5.14
CA THR A 158 7.37 15.11 6.18
C THR A 158 8.21 15.25 7.45
N PRO A 159 8.50 16.48 7.94
CA PRO A 159 9.46 16.70 9.02
C PRO A 159 9.12 15.97 10.33
N TRP A 160 7.87 16.00 10.77
CA TRP A 160 7.48 15.37 12.03
C TRP A 160 7.55 13.83 11.98
N LYS A 161 7.27 13.21 10.82
CA LYS A 161 7.46 11.76 10.61
C LYS A 161 8.94 11.39 10.57
N LEU A 162 9.78 12.26 9.99
CA LEU A 162 11.24 12.10 10.04
C LEU A 162 11.76 12.18 11.47
N ASP A 163 11.19 13.03 12.32
CA ASP A 163 11.57 13.08 13.74
C ASP A 163 11.21 11.78 14.46
N VAL A 164 10.01 11.23 14.27
CA VAL A 164 9.64 9.92 14.83
C VAL A 164 10.61 8.83 14.37
N MET A 165 10.98 8.84 13.08
CA MET A 165 11.95 7.91 12.53
C MET A 165 13.36 8.07 13.15
N ARG A 166 13.79 9.32 13.44
CA ARG A 166 15.04 9.60 14.17
C ARG A 166 14.97 9.08 15.61
N ASP A 167 13.85 9.31 16.27
CA ASP A 167 13.61 8.87 17.66
C ASP A 167 13.67 7.33 17.73
N CYS A 168 13.03 6.63 16.80
CA CYS A 168 13.11 5.16 16.67
C CYS A 168 14.55 4.67 16.45
N TYR A 169 15.29 5.29 15.53
CA TYR A 169 16.67 4.88 15.24
C TYR A 169 17.61 5.18 16.39
N ARG A 170 17.42 6.31 17.08
CA ARG A 170 18.15 6.67 18.29
C ARG A 170 17.95 5.63 19.40
N ALA A 171 16.69 5.28 19.71
CA ALA A 171 16.37 4.30 20.74
C ALA A 171 17.00 2.92 20.43
N ARG A 172 17.01 2.52 19.16
CA ARG A 172 17.70 1.31 18.71
C ARG A 172 19.20 1.35 19.00
N LEU A 173 19.88 2.44 18.65
CA LEU A 173 21.32 2.59 18.88
C LEU A 173 21.65 2.62 20.37
N GLU A 174 20.81 3.26 21.19
CA GLU A 174 20.92 3.24 22.66
C GLU A 174 20.81 1.79 23.19
N HIS A 175 19.85 1.01 22.70
CA HIS A 175 19.69 -0.41 23.05
C HIS A 175 20.88 -1.27 22.59
N GLN A 176 21.55 -0.91 21.50
CA GLN A 176 22.80 -1.55 21.05
C GLN A 176 24.02 -1.14 21.89
N GLY A 177 23.86 -0.26 22.88
CA GLY A 177 24.94 0.20 23.76
C GLY A 177 25.80 1.31 23.17
N VAL A 178 25.32 2.01 22.12
CA VAL A 178 26.05 3.16 21.55
C VAL A 178 26.13 4.28 22.60
N PRO A 179 27.33 4.76 22.97
CA PRO A 179 27.47 5.78 24.01
C PRO A 179 26.81 7.11 23.64
N ALA A 180 26.21 7.78 24.63
CA ALA A 180 25.48 9.03 24.45
C ALA A 180 26.28 10.14 23.75
N GLY A 181 27.61 10.20 23.96
CA GLY A 181 28.48 11.19 23.32
C GLY A 181 28.64 11.04 21.80
N VAL A 182 28.54 9.81 21.28
CA VAL A 182 28.67 9.54 19.82
C VAL A 182 27.32 9.35 19.13
N LEU A 183 26.25 9.16 19.92
CA LEU A 183 24.90 8.91 19.43
C LEU A 183 24.39 9.97 18.42
N PRO A 184 24.60 11.30 18.61
CA PRO A 184 24.18 12.29 17.62
C PRO A 184 24.86 12.11 16.26
N LEU A 185 26.13 11.67 16.24
CA LEU A 185 26.87 11.41 15.00
C LEU A 185 26.38 10.11 14.34
N ALA A 186 26.14 9.06 15.13
CA ALA A 186 25.61 7.79 14.64
C ALA A 186 24.21 7.96 14.02
N VAL A 187 23.31 8.71 14.68
CA VAL A 187 21.96 9.01 14.17
C VAL A 187 22.02 9.77 12.83
N LYS A 188 23.02 10.64 12.60
CA LYS A 188 23.18 11.33 11.31
C LYS A 188 23.39 10.39 10.13
N GLN A 189 23.91 9.17 10.34
CA GLN A 189 24.05 8.17 9.26
C GLN A 189 22.69 7.76 8.67
N MET A 190 21.60 7.93 9.40
CA MET A 190 20.24 7.67 8.90
C MET A 190 19.96 8.41 7.58
N ASN A 191 20.44 9.65 7.44
CA ASN A 191 20.27 10.45 6.22
C ASN A 191 20.89 9.77 4.99
N HIS A 192 22.05 9.13 5.16
CA HIS A 192 22.72 8.40 4.08
C HIS A 192 21.86 7.21 3.61
N PHE A 193 21.36 6.40 4.55
CA PHE A 193 20.51 5.25 4.22
C PHE A 193 19.18 5.64 3.56
N ILE A 194 18.56 6.75 4.01
CA ILE A 194 17.33 7.29 3.41
C ILE A 194 17.60 7.72 1.97
N VAL A 195 18.65 8.51 1.73
CA VAL A 195 18.98 8.99 0.38
C VAL A 195 19.28 7.83 -0.56
N GLU A 196 20.01 6.82 -0.09
CA GLU A 196 20.27 5.61 -0.86
C GLU A 196 18.97 4.90 -1.26
N LYS A 197 18.05 4.68 -0.32
CA LYS A 197 16.77 4.03 -0.58
C LYS A 197 15.87 4.81 -1.53
N LEU A 198 15.82 6.14 -1.39
CA LEU A 198 15.11 7.02 -2.32
C LEU A 198 15.67 6.88 -3.73
N SER A 199 17.01 6.85 -3.87
CA SER A 199 17.67 6.63 -5.17
C SER A 199 17.33 5.26 -5.76
N ASP A 200 17.28 4.20 -4.94
CA ASP A 200 16.92 2.87 -5.40
C ASP A 200 15.46 2.81 -5.88
N ILE A 201 14.54 3.44 -5.16
CA ILE A 201 13.13 3.56 -5.57
C ILE A 201 13.01 4.28 -6.91
N GLU A 202 13.75 5.37 -7.12
CA GLU A 202 13.80 6.07 -8.41
C GLU A 202 14.33 5.19 -9.54
N LYS A 203 15.44 4.48 -9.32
CA LYS A 203 16.03 3.58 -10.32
C LYS A 203 15.06 2.45 -10.69
N LEU A 204 14.39 1.85 -9.72
CA LEU A 204 13.38 0.82 -9.94
C LEU A 204 12.18 1.36 -10.71
N ALA A 205 11.70 2.56 -10.35
CA ALA A 205 10.60 3.21 -11.06
C ALA A 205 10.97 3.52 -12.52
N LYS A 206 12.20 3.96 -12.79
CA LYS A 206 12.69 4.17 -14.16
C LYS A 206 12.71 2.87 -14.95
N ARG A 207 13.32 1.80 -14.41
CA ARG A 207 13.38 0.48 -15.06
C ARG A 207 11.99 -0.08 -15.37
N ALA A 208 11.02 0.11 -14.47
CA ALA A 208 9.65 -0.33 -14.69
C ALA A 208 8.97 0.40 -15.86
N LYS A 209 9.23 1.71 -16.03
CA LYS A 209 8.74 2.50 -17.17
C LYS A 209 9.40 2.08 -18.49
N ASP A 210 10.72 1.91 -18.46
CA ASP A 210 11.49 1.50 -19.64
C ASP A 210 10.99 0.11 -20.13
N ASN A 211 10.73 -0.82 -19.22
CA ASN A 211 10.20 -2.15 -19.57
C ASN A 211 8.75 -2.14 -20.08
N GLN A 212 7.92 -1.20 -19.65
CA GLN A 212 6.54 -1.05 -20.16
C GLN A 212 6.54 -0.52 -21.60
N GLY A 213 7.43 0.42 -21.93
CA GLY A 213 7.54 0.97 -23.28
C GLY A 213 8.10 -0.01 -24.33
N VAL A 214 8.76 -1.09 -23.90
CA VAL A 214 9.26 -2.15 -24.80
C VAL A 214 8.21 -3.23 -25.09
N ALA A 215 7.16 -3.34 -24.26
CA ALA A 215 6.10 -4.33 -24.43
C ALA A 215 4.94 -3.86 -25.36
N GLU A 216 4.97 -2.60 -25.80
CA GLU A 216 3.97 -1.97 -26.67
C GLU A 216 4.50 -1.72 -28.11
N VAL A 217 5.62 -2.36 -28.50
CA VAL A 217 6.21 -2.29 -29.85
C VAL A 217 6.20 -3.65 -30.53
#